data_AF-A0A938JD60-F1
#
_entry.id   AF-A0A938JD60-F1
#
_cell.length_a   1.000
_cell.length_b   1.000
_cell.length_c   1.000
_cell.angle_alpha   90.00
_cell.angle_beta   90.00
_cell.angle_gamma   90.00
#
_symmetry.space_group_name_H-M   'P 1'
#
loop_
_entity.id
_entity.type
_entity.pdbx_description
1 polymer ?
#
loop_
_entity_poly.entity_id
_entity_poly.type
_entity_poly.pdbx_seq_one_letter_code
_entity_poly.pdbx_strand_id
1 'polypeptide(L)'
;MVKPIWSIAVKQDQIEAEIIAARERLAKNLSELEYAMSSDGIMERGKDFAKKFFTDSEGQIKIERVIGSVVGTLVGLKIIRKIF
;
A
#
# COMPACT_ATOMS: atom_id res chain seq x y z
N MET A 1 -23.67 -22.57 -44.41
CA MET A 1 -22.63 -21.52 -44.55
C MET A 1 -21.56 -21.80 -43.51
N VAL A 2 -20.46 -22.47 -43.88
CA VAL A 2 -19.42 -22.93 -42.94
C VAL A 2 -18.41 -21.79 -42.76
N LYS A 3 -18.21 -21.33 -41.51
CA LYS A 3 -17.23 -20.26 -41.22
C LYS A 3 -15.80 -20.76 -41.49
N PRO A 4 -14.95 -19.99 -42.19
CA PRO A 4 -13.60 -20.42 -42.52
C PRO A 4 -12.72 -20.52 -41.27
N ILE A 5 -11.94 -21.60 -41.19
CA ILE A 5 -11.05 -21.98 -40.07
C ILE A 5 -10.08 -20.84 -39.69
N TRP A 6 -9.65 -20.05 -40.68
CA TRP A 6 -8.80 -18.87 -40.50
C TRP A 6 -9.40 -17.80 -39.57
N SER A 7 -10.73 -17.70 -39.49
CA SER A 7 -11.42 -16.77 -38.57
C SER A 7 -11.26 -17.17 -37.10
N ILE A 8 -10.98 -18.44 -36.82
CA ILE A 8 -10.84 -18.96 -35.46
C ILE A 8 -9.39 -18.76 -35.00
N ALA A 9 -8.41 -19.00 -35.87
CA ALA A 9 -6.99 -18.77 -35.59
C ALA A 9 -6.70 -17.30 -35.26
N VAL A 10 -7.17 -16.36 -36.07
CA VAL A 10 -6.98 -14.90 -35.83
C VAL A 10 -7.59 -14.45 -34.49
N LYS A 11 -8.68 -15.09 -34.05
CA LYS A 11 -9.29 -14.80 -32.75
C LYS A 11 -8.51 -15.39 -31.59
N GLN A 12 -7.91 -16.57 -31.76
CA GLN A 12 -7.04 -17.15 -30.74
C GLN A 12 -5.77 -16.32 -30.55
N ASP A 13 -5.15 -15.87 -31.65
CA ASP A 13 -3.94 -15.02 -31.57
C ASP A 13 -4.23 -13.68 -30.87
N GLN A 14 -5.39 -13.05 -31.12
CA GLN A 14 -5.81 -11.84 -30.41
C GLN A 14 -6.06 -12.10 -28.93
N ILE A 15 -6.70 -13.22 -28.58
CA ILE A 15 -6.97 -13.59 -27.19
C ILE A 15 -5.65 -13.86 -26.44
N GLU A 16 -4.68 -14.54 -27.05
CA GLU A 16 -3.38 -14.80 -26.44
C GLU A 16 -2.59 -13.51 -26.21
N ALA A 17 -2.58 -12.59 -27.18
CA ALA A 17 -1.95 -11.28 -27.06
C ALA A 17 -2.59 -10.44 -25.93
N GLU A 18 -3.91 -10.46 -25.81
CA GLU A 18 -4.62 -9.78 -24.72
C GLU A 18 -4.33 -10.41 -23.35
N ILE A 19 -4.23 -11.74 -23.27
CA ILE A 19 -3.88 -12.45 -22.03
C ILE A 19 -2.46 -12.11 -21.59
N ILE A 20 -1.50 -12.05 -22.52
CA ILE A 20 -0.11 -11.67 -22.22
C ILE A 20 -0.05 -10.22 -21.74
N ALA A 21 -0.69 -9.29 -22.45
CA ALA A 21 -0.75 -7.90 -22.05
C ALA A 21 -1.47 -7.70 -20.70
N ALA A 22 -2.51 -8.50 -20.42
CA ALA A 22 -3.19 -8.50 -19.13
C ALA A 22 -2.26 -9.02 -18.02
N ARG A 23 -1.48 -10.08 -18.26
CA ARG A 23 -0.50 -10.61 -17.31
C ARG A 23 0.62 -9.62 -17.02
N GLU A 24 1.13 -8.93 -18.03
CA GLU A 24 2.17 -7.90 -17.85
C GLU A 24 1.64 -6.71 -17.04
N ARG A 25 0.42 -6.23 -17.33
CA ARG A 25 -0.23 -5.18 -16.52
C ARG A 25 -0.49 -5.65 -15.09
N LEU A 26 -0.91 -6.89 -14.90
CA LEU A 26 -1.15 -7.47 -13.58
C LEU A 26 0.14 -7.59 -12.78
N ALA A 27 1.22 -8.07 -13.40
CA ALA A 27 2.54 -8.19 -12.77
C ALA A 27 3.10 -6.83 -12.37
N LYS A 28 2.95 -5.81 -13.22
CA LYS A 28 3.36 -4.44 -12.91
C LYS A 28 2.57 -3.88 -11.72
N ASN A 29 1.24 -4.02 -11.73
CA ASN A 29 0.38 -3.56 -10.63
C ASN A 29 0.68 -4.31 -9.31
N LEU A 30 1.01 -5.60 -9.38
CA LEU A 30 1.41 -6.39 -8.22
C LEU A 30 2.74 -5.91 -7.64
N SER A 31 3.73 -5.61 -8.48
CA SER A 31 5.02 -5.08 -8.02
C SER A 31 4.89 -3.70 -7.36
N GLU A 32 4.02 -2.83 -7.90
CA GLU A 32 3.73 -1.52 -7.32
C GLU A 32 2.96 -1.65 -6.00
N LEU A 33 2.03 -2.61 -5.91
CA LEU A 33 1.29 -2.91 -4.69
C LEU A 33 2.18 -3.55 -3.61
N GLU A 34 3.08 -4.44 -3.99
CA GLU A 34 4.08 -5.05 -3.12
C GLU A 34 5.06 -4.01 -2.59
N TYR A 35 5.51 -3.07 -3.43
CA TYR A 35 6.31 -1.93 -2.98
C TYR A 35 5.51 -1.01 -2.05
N ALA A 36 4.23 -0.74 -2.34
CA ALA A 36 3.38 0.07 -1.47
C ALA A 36 3.08 -0.59 -0.10
N MET A 37 3.06 -1.93 -0.04
CA MET A 37 2.96 -2.72 1.19
C MET A 37 4.32 -3.07 1.80
N SER A 38 5.43 -2.85 1.08
CA SER A 38 6.77 -3.10 1.59
C SER A 38 7.04 -2.22 2.80
N SER A 39 7.94 -2.66 3.67
CA SER A 39 8.31 -1.93 4.88
C SER A 39 8.76 -0.49 4.58
N ASP A 40 9.39 -0.27 3.43
CA ASP A 40 9.83 1.06 3.00
C ASP A 40 8.66 1.94 2.57
N GLY A 41 7.71 1.40 1.79
CA GLY A 41 6.48 2.11 1.42
C GLY A 41 5.57 2.42 2.61
N ILE A 42 5.45 1.49 3.57
CA ILE A 42 4.73 1.72 4.82
C ILE A 42 5.47 2.74 5.70
N MET A 43 6.81 2.68 5.76
CA MET A 43 7.62 3.62 6.55
C MET A 43 7.54 5.04 5.99
N GLU A 44 7.57 5.22 4.68
CA GLU A 44 7.41 6.54 4.04
C GLU A 44 6.02 7.12 4.31
N ARG A 45 4.96 6.31 4.14
CA ARG A 45 3.59 6.70 4.51
C ARG A 45 3.43 6.97 6.01
N GLY A 46 4.09 6.18 6.85
CA GLY A 46 4.09 6.33 8.30
C GLY A 46 4.78 7.61 8.75
N LYS A 47 5.90 7.99 8.10
CA LYS A 47 6.60 9.25 8.33
C LYS A 47 5.72 10.43 7.97
N ASP A 48 5.05 10.39 6.82
CA ASP A 48 4.12 11.44 6.40
C ASP A 48 2.91 11.55 7.32
N PHE A 49 2.38 10.41 7.78
CA PHE A 49 1.27 10.39 8.72
C PHE A 49 1.67 10.94 10.09
N ALA A 50 2.83 10.51 10.61
CA ALA A 50 3.39 11.04 11.85
C ALA A 50 3.64 12.55 11.74
N LYS A 51 4.21 13.01 10.62
CA LYS A 51 4.42 14.44 10.37
C LYS A 51 3.10 15.20 10.40
N LYS A 52 2.04 14.74 9.74
CA LYS A 52 0.71 15.37 9.81
C LYS A 52 0.05 15.29 11.19
N PHE A 53 0.31 14.22 11.94
CA PHE A 53 -0.30 14.03 13.26
C PHE A 53 0.34 14.91 14.34
N PHE A 54 1.67 15.07 14.26
CA PHE A 54 2.48 15.82 15.22
C PHE A 54 2.81 17.24 14.79
N THR A 55 2.51 17.65 13.56
CA THR A 55 2.79 19.01 13.05
C THR A 55 1.49 19.74 12.72
N ASP A 56 1.43 21.03 13.03
CA ASP A 56 0.30 21.89 12.65
C ASP A 56 0.40 22.38 11.18
N SER A 57 -0.66 23.01 10.68
CA SER A 57 -0.72 23.57 9.33
C SER A 57 0.37 24.62 9.04
N GLU A 58 0.97 25.20 10.09
CA GLU A 58 2.09 26.15 10.00
C GLU A 58 3.48 25.50 10.10
N GLY A 59 3.56 24.16 10.16
CA GLY A 59 4.82 23.43 10.26
C GLY A 59 5.41 23.34 11.68
N GLN A 60 4.69 23.83 12.70
CA GLN A 60 5.10 23.76 14.10
C GLN A 60 4.74 22.40 14.73
N ILE A 61 5.63 21.86 15.57
CA ILE A 61 5.40 20.59 16.26
C ILE A 61 4.39 20.81 17.40
N LYS A 62 3.31 20.02 17.42
CA LYS A 62 2.32 19.97 18.51
C LYS A 62 2.89 19.21 19.70
N ILE A 63 3.69 19.91 20.49
CA ILE A 63 4.39 19.38 21.68
C ILE A 63 3.40 18.64 22.62
N GLU A 64 2.19 19.15 22.80
CA GLU A 64 1.15 18.50 23.62
C GLU A 64 0.80 17.08 23.14
N ARG A 65 0.73 16.86 21.82
CA ARG A 65 0.45 15.53 21.25
C ARG A 65 1.63 14.59 21.39
N VAL A 66 2.86 15.11 21.26
CA VAL A 66 4.08 14.32 21.48
C VAL A 66 4.16 13.86 22.94
N ILE A 67 3.97 14.78 23.89
CA ILE A 67 3.97 14.47 25.32
C ILE A 67 2.84 13.50 25.66
N GLY A 68 1.62 13.75 25.18
CA GLY A 68 0.47 12.88 25.41
C GLY A 68 0.69 11.46 24.87
N SER A 69 1.30 11.31 23.70
CA SER A 69 1.69 10.01 23.13
C SER A 69 2.70 9.28 24.02
N VAL A 70 3.78 9.94 24.42
CA VAL A 70 4.83 9.31 25.25
C VAL A 70 4.29 8.90 26.62
N VAL A 71 3.53 9.79 27.27
CA VAL A 71 2.91 9.51 28.57
C VAL A 71 1.91 8.36 28.44
N GLY A 72 1.07 8.36 27.40
CA GLY A 72 0.12 7.28 27.14
C GLY A 72 0.80 5.92 26.96
N THR A 73 1.89 5.86 26.21
CA THR A 73 2.67 4.62 26.01
C THR A 73 3.30 4.15 27.32
N LEU A 74 3.88 5.04 28.12
CA LEU A 74 4.51 4.68 29.41
C LEU A 74 3.47 4.17 30.43
N VAL A 75 2.32 4.85 30.52
CA VAL A 75 1.23 4.44 31.42
C VAL A 75 0.63 3.11 30.95
N GLY A 76 0.35 2.97 29.65
CA GLY A 76 -0.15 1.72 29.07
C GLY A 76 0.80 0.55 29.31
N LEU A 77 2.10 0.74 29.07
CA LEU A 77 3.12 -0.28 29.34
C LEU A 77 3.19 -0.65 30.82
N LYS A 78 3.08 0.32 31.72
CA LYS A 78 3.07 0.07 33.17
C LYS A 78 1.83 -0.70 33.61
N ILE A 79 0.67 -0.45 33.00
CA ILE A 79 -0.57 -1.20 33.27
C ILE A 79 -0.46 -2.63 32.75
N ILE A 80 0.03 -2.83 31.52
CA ILE A 80 0.19 -4.16 30.94
C ILE A 80 1.15 -5.01 31.79
N ARG A 81 2.30 -4.46 32.19
CA ARG A 81 3.27 -5.11 33.09
C ARG A 81 2.76 -5.37 34.52
N LYS A 82 1.62 -4.80 34.89
CA LYS A 82 1.00 -5.03 36.20
C LYS A 82 -0.08 -6.11 36.11
N ILE A 83 -0.65 -6.32 34.91
CA ILE A 83 -1.69 -7.31 34.65
C ILE A 83 -1.08 -8.66 34.24
N PHE A 84 -0.01 -8.63 33.45
CA PHE A 84 0.85 -9.78 33.12
C PHE A 84 2.07 -9.80 34.04
#